data_AF-A0A0C2BVY1-F1
#
_entry.id   AF-A0A0C2BVY1-F1
#
_cell.length_a   1.000
_cell.length_b   1.000
_cell.length_c   1.000
_cell.angle_alpha   90.00
_cell.angle_beta   90.00
_cell.angle_gamma   90.00
#
_symmetry.space_group_name_H-M   'P 1'
#
loop_
_entity.id
_entity.type
_entity.pdbx_description
1 polymer ?
#
loop_
_entity_poly.entity_id
_entity_poly.type
_entity_poly.pdbx_seq_one_letter_code
_entity_poly.pdbx_strand_id
1 'polypeptide(L)'
;MPHEKENFDGIQYNYNKYFLPFNWAWALIYRARMEGLIESDYYVTILSEEVRKFRTDLAWLCNYDWVPLPMIYPTIVCLAVHTYFLVCVIARQYVDGSKFESDMVGQNYGSILSVTV
;
A
#
# COMPACT_ATOMS: atom_id res chain seq x y z
N MET A 1 -29.35 0.45 16.23
CA MET A 1 -29.95 1.11 17.41
C MET A 1 -30.14 2.58 17.09
N PRO A 2 -31.38 3.06 16.82
CA PRO A 2 -31.62 4.44 16.41
C PRO A 2 -31.27 5.48 17.49
N HIS A 3 -31.47 5.14 18.78
CA HIS A 3 -31.17 6.04 19.90
C HIS A 3 -29.67 6.37 20.05
N GLU A 4 -28.77 5.44 19.71
CA GLU A 4 -27.32 5.67 19.79
C GLU A 4 -26.84 6.61 18.68
N LYS A 5 -27.46 6.53 17.50
CA LYS A 5 -27.16 7.42 16.37
C LYS A 5 -27.56 8.86 16.67
N GLU A 6 -28.74 9.06 17.25
CA GLU A 6 -29.20 10.39 17.67
C GLU A 6 -28.28 11.01 18.74
N ASN A 7 -27.83 10.20 19.71
CA ASN A 7 -26.83 10.62 20.71
C ASN A 7 -25.46 10.92 20.09
N PHE A 8 -25.07 10.19 19.05
CA PHE A 8 -23.82 10.42 18.31
C PHE A 8 -23.85 11.74 17.54
N ASP A 9 -24.96 12.02 16.87
CA ASP A 9 -25.16 13.19 16.02
C ASP A 9 -25.40 14.47 16.85
N GLY A 10 -25.98 14.35 18.06
CA GLY A 10 -26.19 15.47 18.98
C GLY A 10 -24.93 16.08 19.60
N ILE A 11 -23.81 15.35 19.62
CA ILE A 11 -22.54 15.86 20.15
C ILE A 11 -21.82 16.66 19.06
N GLN A 12 -21.74 17.98 19.20
CA GLN A 12 -20.98 18.83 18.27
C GLN A 12 -19.48 18.64 18.51
N TYR A 13 -18.78 17.94 17.60
CA TYR A 13 -17.34 17.71 17.67
C TYR A 13 -16.72 17.83 16.28
N ASN A 14 -15.68 18.66 16.14
CA ASN A 14 -15.01 18.92 14.86
C ASN A 14 -14.00 17.84 14.46
N TYR A 15 -13.69 16.92 15.38
CA TYR A 15 -12.79 15.79 15.16
C TYR A 15 -13.57 14.49 15.12
N ASN A 16 -12.93 13.46 14.57
CA ASN A 16 -13.57 12.18 14.43
C ASN A 16 -13.87 11.54 15.78
N LYS A 17 -15.13 11.18 16.02
CA LYS A 17 -15.70 10.79 17.32
C LYS A 17 -15.45 9.31 17.65
N TYR A 18 -14.32 8.76 17.21
CA TYR A 18 -13.99 7.35 17.41
C TYR A 18 -13.94 6.93 18.88
N PHE A 19 -13.69 7.87 19.79
CA PHE A 19 -13.64 7.62 21.24
C PHE A 19 -15.01 7.34 21.87
N LEU A 20 -16.10 7.76 21.22
CA LEU A 20 -17.44 7.75 21.80
C LEU A 20 -17.99 6.32 22.00
N PRO A 21 -17.87 5.39 21.04
CA PRO A 21 -18.25 3.99 21.23
C PRO A 21 -17.44 3.28 22.34
N PHE A 22 -16.16 3.61 22.51
CA PHE A 22 -15.35 3.06 23.60
C PHE A 22 -15.83 3.54 24.97
N ASN A 23 -16.25 4.81 25.06
CA ASN A 23 -16.81 5.35 26.29
C ASN A 23 -18.17 4.69 26.63
N TRP A 24 -18.98 4.39 25.61
CA TRP A 24 -20.22 3.63 25.80
C TRP A 24 -19.96 2.18 26.21
N ALA A 25 -18.94 1.54 25.65
CA ALA A 25 -18.52 0.20 26.06
C ALA A 25 -18.09 0.16 27.54
N TRP A 26 -17.29 1.14 28.00
CA TRP A 26 -16.95 1.27 29.43
C TRP A 26 -18.16 1.55 30.31
N ALA A 27 -19.08 2.43 29.88
CA ALA A 27 -20.32 2.69 30.61
C ALA A 27 -21.20 1.44 30.72
N LEU A 28 -21.24 0.61 29.68
CA LEU A 28 -21.97 -0.67 29.67
C LEU A 28 -21.37 -1.66 30.67
N ILE A 29 -20.04 -1.80 30.70
CA ILE A 29 -19.33 -2.66 31.65
C ILE A 29 -19.63 -2.21 33.09
N TYR A 30 -19.62 -0.90 33.35
CA TYR A 30 -19.92 -0.36 34.67
C TYR A 30 -21.38 -0.59 35.08
N ARG A 31 -22.34 -0.41 34.16
CA ARG A 31 -23.76 -0.72 34.40
C ARG A 31 -23.98 -2.20 34.70
N ALA A 32 -23.36 -3.10 33.93
CA ALA A 32 -23.43 -4.54 34.16
C ALA A 32 -22.88 -4.93 35.55
N ARG A 33 -21.91 -4.19 36.07
CA ARG A 33 -21.43 -4.35 37.45
C ARG A 33 -22.43 -3.87 38.49
N MET A 34 -23.07 -2.73 38.27
CA MET A 34 -24.12 -2.21 39.16
C MET A 34 -25.35 -3.11 39.21
N GLU A 35 -25.70 -3.73 38.08
CA GLU A 35 -26.79 -4.70 37.96
C GLU A 35 -26.44 -6.08 38.54
N GLY A 36 -25.20 -6.28 39.02
CA GLY A 36 -24.76 -7.54 39.62
C GLY A 36 -24.57 -8.68 38.62
N LEU A 37 -24.60 -8.41 37.31
CA LEU A 37 -24.33 -9.39 36.26
C LEU A 37 -22.86 -9.84 36.27
N ILE A 38 -21.97 -8.98 36.77
CA ILE A 38 -20.55 -9.26 36.95
C ILE A 38 -20.27 -9.46 38.45
N GLU A 39 -19.83 -10.65 38.80
CA GLU A 39 -19.72 -11.13 40.18
C GLU A 39 -18.55 -10.49 40.98
N SER A 40 -17.49 -10.05 40.30
CA SER A 40 -16.29 -9.49 40.93
C SER A 40 -15.72 -8.29 40.15
N ASP A 41 -15.19 -7.32 40.90
CA ASP A 41 -14.49 -6.14 40.38
C ASP A 41 -13.23 -6.51 39.57
N TYR A 42 -12.69 -7.71 39.82
CA TYR A 42 -11.59 -8.26 39.02
C TYR A 42 -11.99 -8.44 37.55
N TYR A 43 -13.16 -9.00 37.27
CA TYR A 43 -13.64 -9.20 35.90
C TYR A 43 -13.94 -7.88 35.18
N VAL A 44 -14.42 -6.87 35.91
CA VAL A 44 -14.60 -5.51 35.38
C VAL A 44 -13.27 -4.92 34.93
N THR A 45 -12.21 -5.12 35.72
CA THR A 45 -10.86 -4.65 35.40
C THR A 45 -10.33 -5.33 34.14
N ILE A 46 -10.48 -6.65 34.03
CA ILE A 46 -10.05 -7.42 32.85
C ILE A 46 -10.81 -6.98 31.59
N LEU A 47 -12.14 -6.86 31.66
CA LEU A 47 -12.95 -6.38 30.52
C LEU A 47 -12.55 -4.97 30.10
N SER A 48 -12.29 -4.09 31.07
CA SER A 48 -11.85 -2.71 30.80
C SER A 48 -10.49 -2.67 30.12
N GLU A 49 -9.57 -3.56 30.52
CA GLU A 49 -8.25 -3.73 29.92
C GLU A 49 -8.32 -4.26 28.48
N GLU A 50 -9.18 -5.23 28.19
CA GLU A 50 -9.38 -5.73 26.82
C GLU A 50 -9.97 -4.66 25.89
N VAL A 51 -10.94 -3.87 26.38
CA VAL A 51 -11.47 -2.71 25.63
C VAL A 51 -10.37 -1.67 25.37
N ARG A 52 -9.53 -1.40 26.38
CA ARG A 52 -8.39 -0.48 26.25
C ARG A 52 -7.38 -0.97 25.22
N LYS A 53 -7.09 -2.27 25.22
CA LYS A 53 -6.20 -2.92 24.26
C LYS A 53 -6.73 -2.81 22.84
N PHE A 54 -7.99 -3.18 22.62
CA PHE A 54 -8.65 -3.04 21.32
C PHE A 54 -8.63 -1.59 20.80
N ARG A 55 -8.90 -0.60 21.67
CA ARG A 55 -8.79 0.82 21.31
C ARG A 55 -7.39 1.20 20.86
N THR A 56 -6.37 0.68 21.55
CA THR A 56 -4.97 0.98 21.25
C THR A 56 -4.56 0.40 19.90
N ASP A 57 -4.96 -0.84 19.62
CA ASP A 57 -4.69 -1.51 18.34
C ASP A 57 -5.40 -0.81 17.18
N LEU A 58 -6.65 -0.36 17.38
CA LEU A 58 -7.37 0.43 16.39
C LEU A 58 -6.70 1.79 16.14
N ALA A 59 -6.22 2.45 17.20
CA ALA A 59 -5.49 3.70 17.07
C ALA A 59 -4.18 3.50 16.28
N TRP A 60 -3.47 2.40 16.49
CA TRP A 60 -2.31 2.04 15.66
C TRP A 60 -2.70 1.90 14.19
N LEU A 61 -3.78 1.17 13.89
CA LEU A 61 -4.28 1.01 12.53
C LEU A 61 -4.62 2.36 11.88
N CYS A 62 -5.32 3.24 12.60
CA CYS A 62 -5.62 4.58 12.12
C CYS A 62 -4.36 5.44 11.91
N ASN A 63 -3.31 5.26 12.72
CA ASN A 63 -2.04 5.95 12.50
C ASN A 63 -1.32 5.47 11.23
N TYR A 64 -1.41 4.17 10.91
CA TYR A 64 -0.89 3.64 9.65
C TYR A 64 -1.65 4.19 8.42
N ASP A 65 -2.95 4.42 8.55
CA ASP A 65 -3.75 5.07 7.49
C ASP A 65 -3.45 6.58 7.41
N TRP A 66 -3.23 7.24 8.55
CA TRP A 66 -2.96 8.68 8.63
C TRP A 66 -1.62 9.08 7.98
N VAL A 67 -0.58 8.24 8.10
CA VAL A 67 0.73 8.51 7.53
C VAL A 67 0.91 7.67 6.26
N PRO A 68 0.52 8.18 5.08
CA PRO A 68 0.84 7.50 3.84
C PRO A 68 2.36 7.42 3.71
N LEU A 69 2.88 6.27 3.25
CA LEU A 69 4.27 6.19 2.85
C LEU A 69 4.56 7.33 1.86
N PRO A 70 5.73 7.99 1.95
CA PRO A 70 6.06 9.08 1.06
C PRO A 70 5.86 8.65 -0.40
N MET A 71 5.01 9.39 -1.11
CA MET A 71 4.62 9.12 -2.50
C MET A 71 5.81 8.99 -3.45
N ILE A 72 6.98 9.51 -3.04
CA ILE A 72 8.23 9.38 -3.77
C ILE A 72 8.67 7.92 -3.95
N TYR A 73 8.45 7.03 -2.96
CA TYR A 73 9.00 5.67 -3.00
C TYR A 73 8.45 4.80 -4.14
N PRO A 74 7.13 4.72 -4.39
CA PRO A 74 6.63 4.01 -5.56
C PRO A 74 7.03 4.68 -6.87
N THR A 75 7.08 6.02 -6.90
CA THR A 75 7.38 6.76 -8.14
C THR A 75 8.82 6.57 -8.61
N ILE A 76 9.81 6.57 -7.71
CA ILE A 76 11.22 6.33 -8.07
C ILE A 76 11.46 4.90 -8.56
N VAL A 77 10.78 3.92 -7.95
CA VAL A 77 10.87 2.51 -8.37
C VAL A 77 10.25 2.36 -9.76
N CYS A 78 9.08 2.96 -9.99
CA CYS A 78 8.43 2.97 -11.29
C CYS A 78 9.32 3.62 -12.36
N LEU A 79 9.91 4.78 -12.06
CA LEU A 79 10.80 5.50 -12.96
C LEU A 79 12.06 4.70 -13.30
N ALA A 80 12.67 4.05 -12.31
CA ALA A 80 13.86 3.21 -12.51
C ALA A 80 13.56 2.04 -13.46
N VAL A 81 12.45 1.34 -13.23
CA VAL A 81 12.02 0.20 -14.05
C VAL A 81 11.71 0.67 -15.48
N HIS A 82 10.96 1.75 -15.65
CA HIS A 82 10.62 2.29 -16.98
C HIS A 82 11.85 2.77 -17.74
N THR A 83 12.79 3.44 -17.06
CA THR A 83 14.03 3.91 -17.68
C THR A 83 14.90 2.74 -18.13
N TYR A 84 15.00 1.68 -17.31
CA TYR A 84 15.70 0.46 -17.69
C TYR A 84 15.11 -0.16 -18.96
N PHE A 85 13.78 -0.35 -19.01
CA PHE A 85 13.12 -0.90 -20.20
C PHE A 85 13.24 0.01 -21.42
N LEU A 86 13.15 1.33 -21.25
CA LEU A 86 13.31 2.29 -22.33
C LEU A 86 14.69 2.19 -22.99
N VAL A 87 15.75 2.09 -22.18
CA VAL A 87 17.12 1.88 -22.67
C VAL A 87 17.25 0.52 -23.34
N CYS A 88 16.69 -0.55 -22.78
CA CYS A 88 16.72 -1.88 -23.38
C CYS A 88 15.99 -1.95 -24.73
N VAL A 89 14.86 -1.24 -24.88
CA VAL A 89 14.12 -1.18 -26.15
C VAL A 89 14.99 -0.57 -27.25
N ILE A 90 15.69 0.53 -26.96
CA ILE A 90 16.56 1.20 -27.95
C ILE A 90 17.83 0.37 -28.21
N ALA A 91 18.49 -0.13 -27.16
CA ALA A 91 19.76 -0.83 -27.29
C ALA A 91 19.63 -2.22 -27.95
N ARG A 92 18.45 -2.85 -27.88
CA ARG A 92 18.19 -4.17 -28.45
C ARG A 92 17.42 -4.12 -29.77
N GLN A 93 17.27 -2.95 -30.39
CA GLN A 93 16.73 -2.90 -31.75
C GLN A 93 17.67 -3.64 -32.70
N TYR A 94 17.12 -4.64 -33.39
CA TYR A 94 17.82 -5.32 -34.46
C TYR A 94 17.85 -4.38 -35.67
N VAL A 95 19.04 -3.84 -36.00
CA VAL A 95 19.22 -3.01 -37.19
C VAL A 95 19.35 -3.94 -38.39
N ASP A 96 18.29 -4.02 -39.20
CA ASP A 96 18.36 -4.62 -40.54
C ASP A 96 19.30 -3.77 -41.40
N GLY A 97 20.57 -4.17 -41.41
CA GLY A 97 21.66 -3.41 -42.03
C GLY A 97 23.03 -3.71 -41.44
N SER A 98 23.15 -4.34 -40.27
CA SER A 98 24.43 -4.86 -39.77
C SER A 98 24.80 -6.21 -40.39
N LYS A 99 24.49 -6.41 -41.67
CA LYS A 99 25.32 -7.28 -42.49
C LYS A 99 26.54 -6.43 -42.82
N PHE A 100 27.59 -6.58 -42.02
CA PHE A 100 28.90 -6.11 -42.40
C PHE A 100 29.15 -6.61 -43.83
N GLU A 101 29.55 -5.67 -44.69
CA GLU A 101 29.83 -5.81 -46.10
C GLU A 101 30.82 -6.96 -46.43
N SER A 102 30.40 -8.21 -46.30
CA SER A 102 31.15 -9.38 -46.78
C SER A 102 30.90 -9.64 -48.27
N ASP A 103 29.94 -8.94 -48.89
CA ASP A 103 29.56 -9.15 -50.28
C ASP A 103 30.37 -8.30 -51.30
N MET A 104 31.14 -7.29 -50.85
CA MET A 104 32.02 -6.51 -51.75
C MET A 104 33.37 -7.18 -52.04
N VAL A 105 33.79 -8.14 -51.22
CA VAL A 105 35.03 -8.91 -51.44
C VAL A 105 34.77 -10.08 -52.40
N GLY A 106 33.61 -10.75 -52.32
CA GLY A 106 33.27 -11.88 -53.17
C GLY A 106 33.01 -11.53 -54.65
N GLN A 107 32.49 -10.33 -54.95
CA GLN A 107 32.23 -9.92 -56.34
C GLN A 107 33.50 -9.53 -57.11
N ASN A 108 34.51 -8.94 -56.45
CA ASN A 108 35.74 -8.53 -57.12
C ASN A 108 36.63 -9.72 -57.51
N TYR A 109 36.68 -10.81 -56.73
CA TYR A 109 37.45 -12.00 -57.15
C TYR A 109 36.82 -12.76 -58.32
N GLY A 110 35.48 -12.74 -58.45
CA GLY A 110 34.77 -13.38 -59.57
C GLY A 110 34.99 -12.68 -60.92
N SER A 111 35.14 -11.36 -60.93
CA SER A 111 35.37 -10.59 -62.16
C SER A 111 36.82 -10.69 -62.66
N ILE A 112 37.81 -10.80 -61.78
CA ILE A 112 39.24 -10.91 -62.17
C ILE A 112 39.55 -12.30 -62.78
N LEU A 113 38.91 -13.37 -62.28
CA LEU A 113 39.05 -14.74 -62.81
C LEU A 113 38.38 -14.94 -64.18
N SER A 114 37.32 -14.20 -64.50
CA SER A 114 36.64 -14.29 -65.80
C SER A 114 37.34 -13.57 -66.95
N VAL A 115 38.34 -12.72 -66.67
CA VAL A 115 39.10 -11.95 -67.68
C VAL A 115 40.43 -12.65 -68.04
N THR A 116 40.84 -13.67 -67.28
CA THR A 116 42.13 -14.36 -67.46
C THR A 116 41.99 -15.75 -68.11
N VAL A 117 40.78 -16.16 -68.54
CA VAL A 117 40.53 -17.42 -69.26
C VAL A 117 40.06 -17.14 -70.68
#